data_AF-A0A927SFC1-F1
#
_entry.id   AF-A0A927SFC1-F1
#
_cell.length_a   1.000
_cell.length_b   1.000
_cell.length_c   1.000
_cell.angle_alpha   90.00
_cell.angle_beta   90.00
_cell.angle_gamma   90.00
#
_symmetry.space_group_name_H-M   'P 1'
#
loop_
_entity.id
_entity.type
_entity.pdbx_description
1 polymer ?
#
loop_
_entity_poly.entity_id
_entity_poly.type
_entity_poly.pdbx_seq_one_letter_code
_entity_poly.pdbx_strand_id
1 'polypeptide(L)'
;MKRFIASLLLAAMCFTLTSCQQLIPGKEAPTQPQVTATPEPALSCDPSTLYSAVDTQERIVSLVLEGYTDDTSLTQLVDLLTARGIPCVWFVSGVTATEHTQMVRYAAQSGMELGNYTISAEKNIGDRGPTYLVHQFERTQRLIAEASLQFPSVARCNQTTYTEPMLQAIRAAGLTHAVEPTLYLNHRSFATESDAQQYMDSIIRGSIISIKLGQELDADEYGDMGEVLDERPAIDPPPTISEDSSQDSAEWTYQNIVPVVTWLLDQLEANDYRVVSLEEIKASQSVILPRQREMSEAELALYDPANYDLPATDGPIGQPAVRAGDLSDLNGAVFIGDSVTTGLAGYVDMRRAEDPTFLPDTAFISWTGFSVESALASVDIDATLTDLQPNVAKAVKDAGANRVYLMAKFDTSKAYVLDQYLANLRLLIFQIRQENPGVPVIVQSVLPGLSRRTSSPSNEQIFRYNLLLARMCQEYGIPFVDAAHALRDENGGLKAEYCIDRSTYGLHLSDAGCEAWLDYLAANIPD
;
A
#
# COMPACT_ATOMS: atom_id res chain seq x y z
N MET A 1 -64.39 -47.64 -12.98
CA MET A 1 -65.38 -46.70 -13.55
C MET A 1 -65.05 -45.29 -13.07
N LYS A 2 -65.22 -44.27 -13.95
CA LYS A 2 -65.03 -42.81 -13.75
C LYS A 2 -63.56 -42.35 -13.83
N ARG A 3 -63.11 -41.73 -14.93
CA ARG A 3 -63.36 -40.36 -15.45
C ARG A 3 -62.92 -39.28 -14.44
N PHE A 4 -62.06 -38.33 -14.84
CA PHE A 4 -62.54 -37.03 -15.33
C PHE A 4 -61.41 -36.14 -15.90
N ILE A 5 -61.73 -35.57 -17.07
CA ILE A 5 -61.31 -34.32 -17.73
C ILE A 5 -59.90 -34.18 -18.30
N ALA A 6 -59.94 -33.81 -19.58
CA ALA A 6 -58.88 -33.64 -20.56
C ALA A 6 -58.22 -32.26 -20.47
N SER A 7 -56.95 -32.23 -20.84
CA SER A 7 -56.25 -31.06 -21.35
C SER A 7 -55.36 -31.59 -22.47
N LEU A 8 -55.72 -31.26 -23.72
CA LEU A 8 -55.02 -31.73 -24.91
C LEU A 8 -54.19 -30.58 -25.48
N LEU A 9 -52.88 -30.81 -25.56
CA LEU A 9 -51.96 -30.13 -26.46
C LEU A 9 -52.42 -30.29 -27.92
N LEU A 10 -52.21 -29.27 -28.77
CA LEU A 10 -51.53 -29.51 -30.04
C LEU A 10 -50.95 -28.25 -30.70
N ALA A 11 -49.73 -28.51 -31.17
CA ALA A 11 -48.82 -27.77 -32.03
C ALA A 11 -49.36 -26.99 -33.25
N ALA A 12 -48.61 -25.92 -33.52
CA ALA A 12 -47.97 -25.57 -34.81
C ALA A 12 -48.72 -24.84 -35.94
N MET A 13 -48.06 -23.74 -36.32
CA MET A 13 -47.74 -23.22 -37.65
C MET A 13 -48.76 -22.40 -38.44
N CYS A 14 -48.35 -21.13 -38.61
CA CYS A 14 -48.35 -20.30 -39.83
C CYS A 14 -49.65 -20.20 -40.64
N PHE A 15 -50.19 -18.98 -40.77
CA PHE A 15 -50.27 -18.28 -42.04
C PHE A 15 -50.63 -16.79 -41.82
N THR A 16 -49.95 -15.94 -42.58
CA THR A 16 -50.14 -14.50 -42.73
C THR A 16 -51.48 -14.14 -43.37
N LEU A 17 -52.08 -12.99 -43.00
CA LEU A 17 -52.49 -11.88 -43.90
C LEU A 17 -53.56 -10.97 -43.24
N THR A 18 -53.19 -9.70 -43.09
CA THR A 18 -53.97 -8.44 -43.31
C THR A 18 -55.51 -8.56 -43.41
N SER A 19 -56.33 -7.83 -42.64
CA SER A 19 -56.55 -6.37 -42.75
C SER A 19 -57.76 -5.91 -41.90
N CYS A 20 -57.74 -4.63 -41.49
CA CYS A 20 -58.84 -3.71 -41.13
C CYS A 20 -59.78 -4.09 -39.96
N GLN A 21 -60.15 -3.22 -39.01
CA GLN A 21 -60.19 -1.75 -38.96
C GLN A 21 -60.68 -1.33 -37.55
N GLN A 22 -60.11 -0.32 -36.89
CA GLN A 22 -60.78 0.92 -36.46
C GLN A 22 -60.02 1.72 -35.40
N LEU A 23 -60.04 3.03 -35.62
CA LEU A 23 -59.37 4.11 -34.91
C LEU A 23 -59.88 4.33 -33.48
N ILE A 24 -58.95 4.67 -32.57
CA ILE A 24 -59.20 5.62 -31.48
C ILE A 24 -57.99 6.58 -31.43
N PRO A 25 -58.18 7.91 -31.59
CA PRO A 25 -57.09 8.88 -31.44
C PRO A 25 -56.92 9.24 -29.95
N GLY A 26 -55.72 9.07 -29.41
CA GLY A 26 -55.44 9.40 -28.01
C GLY A 26 -53.95 9.66 -27.75
N LYS A 27 -53.61 10.95 -27.60
CA LYS A 27 -52.42 11.53 -26.94
C LYS A 27 -51.07 10.82 -27.16
N GLU A 28 -50.26 11.39 -28.04
CA GLU A 28 -48.81 11.21 -27.96
C GLU A 28 -48.32 11.74 -26.59
N ALA A 29 -47.70 10.85 -25.81
CA ALA A 29 -46.95 11.22 -24.64
C ALA A 29 -45.73 12.05 -25.10
N PRO A 30 -45.33 13.11 -24.37
CA PRO A 30 -44.14 13.86 -24.72
C PRO A 30 -42.94 12.90 -24.63
N THR A 31 -42.32 12.64 -25.77
CA THR A 31 -41.03 11.96 -25.86
C THR A 31 -40.02 12.79 -25.07
N GLN A 32 -39.60 12.28 -23.91
CA GLN A 32 -38.43 12.82 -23.25
C GLN A 32 -37.26 12.71 -24.23
N PRO A 33 -36.53 13.81 -24.51
CA PRO A 33 -35.34 13.72 -25.34
C PRO A 33 -34.38 12.74 -24.67
N GLN A 34 -34.10 11.61 -25.33
CA GLN A 34 -32.98 10.77 -24.95
C GLN A 34 -31.72 11.59 -25.19
N VAL A 35 -31.10 12.02 -24.11
CA VAL A 35 -29.75 12.59 -24.13
C VAL A 35 -28.84 11.45 -24.53
N THR A 36 -28.45 11.40 -25.80
CA THR A 36 -27.29 10.65 -26.24
C THR A 36 -26.08 11.26 -25.53
N ALA A 37 -25.63 10.61 -24.45
CA ALA A 37 -24.39 10.97 -23.79
C ALA A 37 -23.29 10.97 -24.86
N THR A 38 -22.81 12.16 -25.20
CA THR A 38 -21.62 12.29 -26.03
C THR A 38 -20.49 11.67 -25.22
N PRO A 39 -19.67 10.75 -25.77
CA PRO A 39 -18.54 10.22 -25.02
C PRO A 39 -17.69 11.40 -24.52
N GLU A 40 -17.37 11.41 -23.22
CA GLU A 40 -16.58 12.48 -22.63
C GLU A 40 -15.25 12.61 -23.40
N PRO A 41 -14.78 13.84 -23.66
CA PRO A 41 -13.53 14.04 -24.36
C PRO A 41 -12.38 13.45 -23.54
N ALA A 42 -11.65 12.52 -24.15
CA ALA A 42 -10.39 12.02 -23.58
C ALA A 42 -9.33 13.12 -23.62
N LEU A 43 -8.62 13.30 -22.51
CA LEU A 43 -7.46 14.19 -22.45
C LEU A 43 -6.28 13.53 -23.18
N SER A 44 -5.52 14.32 -23.93
CA SER A 44 -4.41 13.83 -24.78
C SER A 44 -3.06 14.47 -24.45
N CYS A 45 -2.97 15.17 -23.32
CA CYS A 45 -1.72 15.75 -22.84
C CYS A 45 -0.91 14.73 -22.03
N ASP A 46 0.40 14.94 -21.91
CA ASP A 46 1.24 14.11 -21.05
C ASP A 46 0.77 14.19 -19.59
N PRO A 47 0.76 13.10 -18.82
CA PRO A 47 0.36 13.12 -17.42
C PRO A 47 1.32 13.96 -16.56
N SER A 48 0.79 14.57 -15.50
CA SER A 48 1.61 15.19 -14.45
C SER A 48 2.48 14.16 -13.75
N THR A 49 3.65 14.56 -13.27
CA THR A 49 4.49 13.62 -12.52
C THR A 49 4.01 13.45 -11.09
N LEU A 50 3.91 12.22 -10.62
CA LEU A 50 3.55 11.91 -9.24
C LEU A 50 4.78 11.93 -8.33
N TYR A 51 4.72 12.69 -7.25
CA TYR A 51 5.60 12.57 -6.09
C TYR A 51 4.95 11.63 -5.09
N SER A 52 5.62 10.52 -4.80
CA SER A 52 5.28 9.59 -3.74
C SER A 52 6.54 9.28 -2.94
N ALA A 53 6.44 8.43 -1.92
CA ALA A 53 7.63 8.00 -1.20
C ALA A 53 8.68 7.38 -2.13
N VAL A 54 9.94 7.60 -1.80
CA VAL A 54 11.08 7.09 -2.56
C VAL A 54 11.90 6.13 -1.72
N ASP A 55 12.52 5.15 -2.39
CA ASP A 55 13.55 4.35 -1.77
C ASP A 55 14.82 5.18 -1.64
N THR A 56 15.26 5.45 -0.41
CA THR A 56 16.49 6.22 -0.16
C THR A 56 17.21 5.74 1.09
N GLN A 57 18.53 5.97 1.10
CA GLN A 57 19.40 5.66 2.24
C GLN A 57 19.59 6.84 3.16
N GLU A 58 19.34 8.04 2.66
CA GLU A 58 19.37 9.24 3.45
C GLU A 58 18.21 9.21 4.44
N ARG A 59 18.45 9.62 5.68
CA ARG A 59 17.38 9.85 6.65
C ARG A 59 16.68 11.14 6.29
N ILE A 60 15.84 11.09 5.26
CA ILE A 60 15.08 12.23 4.76
C ILE A 60 13.60 11.93 4.75
N VAL A 61 12.79 12.96 4.97
CA VAL A 61 11.33 12.93 4.81
C VAL A 61 10.87 14.26 4.22
N SER A 62 9.67 14.29 3.63
CA SER A 62 9.02 15.54 3.19
C SER A 62 7.74 15.72 3.97
N LEU A 63 7.43 16.97 4.32
CA LEU A 63 6.18 17.32 5.00
C LEU A 63 5.26 18.09 4.07
N VAL A 64 3.98 17.76 4.11
CA VAL A 64 2.92 18.52 3.42
C VAL A 64 1.77 18.81 4.38
N LEU A 65 1.13 19.97 4.23
CA LEU A 65 -0.06 20.34 4.98
C LEU A 65 -1.29 20.24 4.09
N GLU A 66 -2.36 19.62 4.58
CA GLU A 66 -3.62 19.46 3.84
C GLU A 66 -4.77 20.12 4.56
N GLY A 67 -5.52 20.99 3.87
CA GLY A 67 -6.73 21.60 4.43
C GLY A 67 -6.47 22.88 5.22
N TYR A 68 -7.25 23.13 6.26
CA TYR A 68 -7.23 24.39 7.00
C TYR A 68 -7.73 24.19 8.44
N THR A 69 -7.06 24.79 9.42
CA THR A 69 -7.49 24.90 10.83
C THR A 69 -7.90 26.34 11.13
N ASP A 70 -7.76 26.89 12.33
CA ASP A 70 -7.95 28.32 12.56
C ASP A 70 -6.70 29.17 12.20
N ASP A 71 -6.92 30.45 11.90
CA ASP A 71 -5.86 31.41 11.54
C ASP A 71 -4.74 31.50 12.60
N THR A 72 -5.05 31.32 13.90
CA THR A 72 -4.05 31.45 14.97
C THR A 72 -3.09 30.26 14.91
N SER A 73 -3.63 29.04 14.94
CA SER A 73 -2.84 27.82 14.88
C SER A 73 -2.06 27.71 13.57
N LEU A 74 -2.68 28.10 12.44
CA LEU A 74 -2.01 28.06 11.15
C LEU A 74 -0.89 29.11 11.04
N THR A 75 -1.09 30.31 11.59
CA THR A 75 -0.02 31.31 11.70
C THR A 75 1.16 30.75 12.49
N GLN A 76 0.91 30.13 13.63
CA GLN A 76 1.95 29.49 14.45
C GLN A 76 2.69 28.37 13.71
N LEU A 77 1.98 27.55 12.93
CA LEU A 77 2.61 26.51 12.09
C LEU A 77 3.49 27.12 11.00
N VAL A 78 3.01 28.15 10.30
CA VAL A 78 3.79 28.85 9.26
C VAL A 78 5.06 29.45 9.86
N ASP A 79 4.93 30.15 11.00
CA ASP A 79 6.07 30.73 11.70
C ASP A 79 7.06 29.65 12.18
N LEU A 80 6.57 28.54 12.75
CA LEU A 80 7.40 27.41 13.21
C LEU A 80 8.22 26.82 12.06
N LEU A 81 7.57 26.48 10.94
CA LEU A 81 8.22 25.85 9.78
C LEU A 81 9.22 26.82 9.13
N THR A 82 8.84 28.09 8.99
CA THR A 82 9.71 29.11 8.40
C THR A 82 10.93 29.40 9.29
N ALA A 83 10.73 29.51 10.61
CA ALA A 83 11.82 29.78 11.55
C ALA A 83 12.84 28.63 11.63
N ARG A 84 12.38 27.38 11.47
CA ARG A 84 13.25 26.20 11.40
C ARG A 84 13.80 25.92 10.00
N GLY A 85 13.40 26.69 8.99
CA GLY A 85 13.83 26.50 7.59
C GLY A 85 13.33 25.18 6.99
N ILE A 86 12.19 24.69 7.46
CA ILE A 86 11.60 23.42 7.01
C ILE A 86 10.85 23.63 5.69
N PRO A 87 11.28 22.98 4.59
CA PRO A 87 10.54 23.05 3.34
C PRO A 87 9.20 22.32 3.49
N CYS A 88 8.11 23.00 3.12
CA CYS A 88 6.77 22.43 3.24
C CYS A 88 5.82 23.07 2.22
N VAL A 89 4.94 22.23 1.65
CA VAL A 89 3.86 22.67 0.75
C VAL A 89 2.55 22.65 1.52
N TRP A 90 1.79 23.74 1.46
CA TRP A 90 0.43 23.80 1.98
C TRP A 90 -0.60 23.69 0.86
N PHE A 91 -1.37 22.60 0.85
CA PHE A 91 -2.45 22.35 -0.10
C PHE A 91 -3.73 23.08 0.31
N VAL A 92 -4.03 24.16 -0.43
CA VAL A 92 -5.13 25.09 -0.15
C VAL A 92 -6.33 24.78 -1.05
N SER A 93 -7.53 24.72 -0.46
CA SER A 93 -8.76 24.59 -1.23
C SER A 93 -9.23 25.93 -1.81
N GLY A 94 -10.00 25.92 -2.89
CA GLY A 94 -10.60 27.13 -3.44
C GLY A 94 -11.50 27.88 -2.45
N VAL A 95 -12.24 27.15 -1.61
CA VAL A 95 -13.04 27.71 -0.51
C VAL A 95 -12.14 28.42 0.49
N THR A 96 -11.09 27.76 0.98
CA THR A 96 -10.12 28.35 1.92
C THR A 96 -9.47 29.61 1.35
N ALA A 97 -9.07 29.61 0.08
CA ALA A 97 -8.47 30.77 -0.58
C ALA A 97 -9.40 32.00 -0.61
N THR A 98 -10.71 31.75 -0.69
CA THR A 98 -11.73 32.80 -0.75
C THR A 98 -12.13 33.29 0.64
N GLU A 99 -12.31 32.37 1.59
CA GLU A 99 -12.79 32.70 2.94
C GLU A 99 -11.67 33.23 3.85
N HIS A 100 -10.43 32.75 3.64
CA HIS A 100 -9.26 33.06 4.46
C HIS A 100 -8.13 33.68 3.61
N THR A 101 -8.50 34.62 2.73
CA THR A 101 -7.57 35.26 1.78
C THR A 101 -6.35 35.89 2.44
N GLN A 102 -6.50 36.51 3.62
CA GLN A 102 -5.39 37.13 4.33
C GLN A 102 -4.37 36.11 4.81
N MET A 103 -4.83 34.95 5.30
CA MET A 103 -3.99 33.87 5.76
C MET A 103 -3.23 33.21 4.61
N VAL A 104 -3.89 32.95 3.48
CA VAL A 104 -3.24 32.42 2.26
C VAL A 104 -2.18 33.38 1.73
N ARG A 105 -2.46 34.68 1.75
CA ARG A 105 -1.48 35.71 1.37
C ARG A 105 -0.29 35.74 2.33
N TYR A 106 -0.54 35.66 3.63
CA TYR A 106 0.51 35.67 4.64
C TYR A 106 1.43 34.44 4.49
N ALA A 107 0.89 33.23 4.34
CA ALA A 107 1.68 32.02 4.10
C ALA A 107 2.58 32.16 2.86
N ALA A 108 2.03 32.64 1.73
CA ALA A 108 2.79 32.90 0.52
C ALA A 108 3.90 33.94 0.71
N GLN A 109 3.65 35.00 1.49
CA GLN A 109 4.63 36.05 1.77
C GLN A 109 5.73 35.60 2.74
N SER A 110 5.43 34.64 3.62
CA SER A 110 6.40 33.97 4.48
C SER A 110 7.30 32.98 3.73
N GLY A 111 7.08 32.78 2.42
CA GLY A 111 7.87 31.90 1.58
C GLY A 111 7.41 30.44 1.57
N MET A 112 6.25 30.15 2.16
CA MET A 112 5.64 28.82 2.09
C MET A 112 5.12 28.54 0.68
N GLU A 113 5.39 27.35 0.16
CA GLU A 113 4.87 26.93 -1.14
C GLU A 113 3.38 26.57 -1.03
N LEU A 114 2.57 27.07 -1.96
CA LEU A 114 1.14 26.76 -2.03
C LEU A 114 0.86 25.67 -3.06
N GLY A 115 0.05 24.69 -2.67
CA GLY A 115 -0.44 23.60 -3.50
C GLY A 115 -1.94 23.71 -3.77
N ASN A 116 -2.40 23.07 -4.85
CA ASN A 116 -3.82 23.04 -5.22
C ASN A 116 -4.53 21.84 -4.55
N TYR A 117 -5.56 22.11 -3.75
CA TYR A 117 -6.34 21.07 -3.06
C TYR A 117 -7.78 20.96 -3.56
N THR A 118 -8.02 21.27 -4.84
CA THR A 118 -9.36 21.37 -5.46
C THR A 118 -10.26 22.41 -4.79
N ILE A 119 -11.49 22.61 -5.28
CA ILE A 119 -12.33 23.72 -4.79
C ILE A 119 -12.71 23.49 -3.33
N SER A 120 -13.14 22.27 -2.99
CA SER A 120 -13.70 21.92 -1.67
C SER A 120 -13.01 20.71 -1.02
N ALA A 121 -11.87 20.26 -1.54
CA ALA A 121 -11.17 19.07 -1.05
C ALA A 121 -12.06 17.81 -0.99
N GLU A 122 -12.86 17.59 -2.04
CA GLU A 122 -13.77 16.44 -2.15
C GLU A 122 -12.96 15.13 -2.10
N LYS A 123 -13.48 14.16 -1.34
CA LYS A 123 -12.93 12.80 -1.25
C LYS A 123 -13.22 12.02 -2.51
N ASN A 124 -12.32 11.14 -2.92
CA ASN A 124 -12.48 10.25 -4.09
C ASN A 124 -12.83 11.02 -5.37
N ILE A 125 -12.25 12.21 -5.57
CA ILE A 125 -12.60 13.06 -6.72
C ILE A 125 -12.21 12.40 -8.05
N GLY A 126 -11.30 11.43 -8.02
CA GLY A 126 -10.87 10.63 -9.18
C GLY A 126 -11.98 9.84 -9.86
N ASP A 127 -13.10 9.57 -9.18
CA ASP A 127 -14.27 8.89 -9.76
C ASP A 127 -15.09 9.80 -10.69
N ARG A 128 -14.72 11.09 -10.78
CA ARG A 128 -15.41 12.09 -11.60
C ARG A 128 -14.84 12.16 -13.01
N GLY A 129 -15.66 12.62 -13.95
CA GLY A 129 -15.27 12.78 -15.35
C GLY A 129 -14.13 13.81 -15.56
N PRO A 130 -13.29 13.67 -16.60
CA PRO A 130 -12.15 14.55 -16.87
C PRO A 130 -12.53 16.04 -16.95
N THR A 131 -13.70 16.36 -17.49
CA THR A 131 -14.18 17.76 -17.59
C THR A 131 -14.38 18.38 -16.20
N TYR A 132 -14.94 17.61 -15.27
CA TYR A 132 -15.13 18.05 -13.89
C TYR A 132 -13.79 18.24 -13.20
N LEU A 133 -12.87 17.29 -13.35
CA LEU A 133 -11.52 17.36 -12.77
C LEU A 133 -10.77 18.61 -13.21
N VAL A 134 -10.67 18.86 -14.53
CA VAL A 134 -9.99 20.04 -15.07
C VAL A 134 -10.60 21.32 -14.50
N HIS A 135 -11.93 21.42 -14.45
CA HIS A 135 -12.61 22.57 -13.88
C HIS A 135 -12.28 22.79 -12.40
N GLN A 136 -12.21 21.73 -11.60
CA GLN A 136 -11.86 21.79 -10.18
C GLN A 136 -10.46 22.37 -9.98
N PHE A 137 -9.48 21.89 -10.74
CA PHE A 137 -8.09 22.36 -10.64
C PHE A 137 -7.93 23.79 -11.16
N GLU A 138 -8.45 24.11 -12.35
CA GLU A 138 -8.33 25.45 -12.94
C GLU A 138 -9.00 26.52 -12.08
N ARG A 139 -10.18 26.22 -11.54
CA ARG A 139 -10.91 27.18 -10.70
C ARG A 139 -10.12 27.45 -9.43
N THR A 140 -9.56 26.42 -8.82
CA THR A 140 -8.74 26.53 -7.61
C THR A 140 -7.45 27.30 -7.87
N GLN A 141 -6.78 27.08 -9.01
CA GLN A 141 -5.61 27.88 -9.41
C GLN A 141 -5.92 29.38 -9.42
N ARG A 142 -7.05 29.78 -10.02
CA ARG A 142 -7.44 31.18 -10.10
C ARG A 142 -7.71 31.78 -8.72
N LEU A 143 -8.42 31.06 -7.86
CA LEU A 143 -8.76 31.52 -6.51
C LEU A 143 -7.50 31.69 -5.63
N ILE A 144 -6.56 30.74 -5.70
CA ILE A 144 -5.27 30.86 -4.98
C ILE A 144 -4.45 32.02 -5.53
N ALA A 145 -4.39 32.19 -6.86
CA ALA A 145 -3.65 33.29 -7.48
C ALA A 145 -4.24 34.66 -7.16
N GLU A 146 -5.57 34.78 -7.07
CA GLU A 146 -6.24 36.01 -6.63
C GLU A 146 -5.88 36.37 -5.18
N ALA A 147 -5.73 35.37 -4.30
CA ALA A 147 -5.40 35.57 -2.90
C ALA A 147 -3.92 35.92 -2.68
N SER A 148 -3.02 35.17 -3.31
CA SER A 148 -1.58 35.12 -3.02
C SER A 148 -0.67 35.71 -4.09
N LEU A 149 -1.18 35.93 -5.32
CA LEU A 149 -0.40 36.22 -6.53
C LEU A 149 0.56 35.10 -6.96
N GLN A 150 0.39 33.89 -6.42
CA GLN A 150 1.14 32.70 -6.83
C GLN A 150 0.25 31.72 -7.58
N PHE A 151 0.83 31.04 -8.55
CA PHE A 151 0.21 29.90 -9.23
C PHE A 151 0.87 28.62 -8.73
N PRO A 152 0.16 27.77 -7.97
CA PRO A 152 0.66 26.47 -7.56
C PRO A 152 1.18 25.65 -8.74
N SER A 153 2.25 24.90 -8.51
CA SER A 153 2.83 23.96 -9.50
C SER A 153 2.44 22.50 -9.23
N VAL A 154 1.85 22.24 -8.06
CA VAL A 154 1.64 20.91 -7.47
C VAL A 154 0.20 20.76 -6.95
N ALA A 155 -0.35 19.55 -7.09
CA ALA A 155 -1.73 19.24 -6.72
C ALA A 155 -1.82 18.06 -5.73
N ARG A 156 -2.83 18.09 -4.87
CA ARG A 156 -3.21 17.00 -3.96
C ARG A 156 -4.73 16.81 -3.99
N CYS A 157 -5.20 15.58 -3.81
CA CYS A 157 -6.61 15.23 -3.82
C CYS A 157 -6.93 14.29 -2.66
N ASN A 158 -7.93 14.66 -1.86
CA ASN A 158 -8.29 13.95 -0.65
C ASN A 158 -8.76 12.52 -0.96
N GLN A 159 -8.21 11.51 -0.28
CA GLN A 159 -8.54 10.09 -0.48
C GLN A 159 -8.78 9.72 -1.95
N THR A 160 -7.76 9.87 -2.81
CA THR A 160 -7.93 9.66 -4.24
C THR A 160 -6.74 8.91 -4.82
N THR A 161 -7.02 7.88 -5.60
CA THR A 161 -6.02 7.15 -6.40
C THR A 161 -5.69 7.92 -7.68
N TYR A 162 -4.40 8.14 -7.94
CA TYR A 162 -3.93 8.91 -9.09
C TYR A 162 -3.84 8.07 -10.37
N THR A 163 -4.94 8.02 -11.12
CA THR A 163 -4.96 7.39 -12.46
C THR A 163 -4.36 8.31 -13.53
N GLU A 164 -3.96 7.74 -14.67
CA GLU A 164 -3.42 8.52 -15.79
C GLU A 164 -4.39 9.63 -16.26
N PRO A 165 -5.70 9.40 -16.48
CA PRO A 165 -6.64 10.46 -16.84
C PRO A 165 -6.70 11.59 -15.82
N MET A 166 -6.55 11.27 -14.54
CA MET A 166 -6.50 12.27 -13.47
C MET A 166 -5.20 13.10 -13.52
N LEU A 167 -4.06 12.46 -13.72
CA LEU A 167 -2.76 13.15 -13.87
C LEU A 167 -2.74 14.03 -15.12
N GLN A 168 -3.43 13.64 -16.20
CA GLN A 168 -3.65 14.46 -17.38
C GLN A 168 -4.58 15.64 -17.09
N ALA A 169 -5.62 15.47 -16.28
CA ALA A 169 -6.51 16.58 -15.88
C ALA A 169 -5.76 17.61 -15.02
N ILE A 170 -4.89 17.16 -14.12
CA ILE A 170 -3.98 18.02 -13.35
C ILE A 170 -3.06 18.79 -14.31
N ARG A 171 -2.48 18.10 -15.30
CA ARG A 171 -1.59 18.72 -16.30
C ARG A 171 -2.29 19.80 -17.11
N ALA A 172 -3.50 19.51 -17.56
CA ALA A 172 -4.30 20.44 -18.36
C ALA A 172 -4.59 21.76 -17.62
N ALA A 173 -4.67 21.74 -16.29
CA ALA A 173 -4.83 22.92 -15.46
C ALA A 173 -3.52 23.70 -15.17
N GLY A 174 -2.40 23.28 -15.78
CA GLY A 174 -1.09 23.91 -15.63
C GLY A 174 -0.29 23.45 -14.41
N LEU A 175 -0.80 22.46 -13.67
CA LEU A 175 -0.10 21.83 -12.56
C LEU A 175 0.85 20.78 -13.13
N THR A 176 2.10 20.79 -12.69
CA THR A 176 3.17 19.95 -13.25
C THR A 176 3.36 18.65 -12.47
N HIS A 177 2.95 18.66 -11.21
CA HIS A 177 3.15 17.56 -10.28
C HIS A 177 1.87 17.25 -9.48
N ALA A 178 1.74 16.00 -9.06
CA ALA A 178 0.78 15.55 -8.06
C ALA A 178 1.53 14.96 -6.86
N VAL A 179 0.91 14.91 -5.68
CA VAL A 179 1.51 14.32 -4.47
C VAL A 179 0.64 13.24 -3.88
N GLU A 180 1.25 12.11 -3.55
CA GLU A 180 0.65 10.98 -2.84
C GLU A 180 1.48 10.69 -1.57
N PRO A 181 1.00 11.14 -0.40
CA PRO A 181 1.64 10.88 0.89
C PRO A 181 1.54 9.42 1.31
N THR A 182 2.50 8.96 2.11
CA THR A 182 2.55 7.59 2.64
C THR A 182 2.21 7.49 4.12
N LEU A 183 2.30 8.61 4.83
CA LEU A 183 2.03 8.68 6.26
C LEU A 183 1.14 9.88 6.53
N TYR A 184 0.24 9.75 7.50
CA TYR A 184 -0.74 10.79 7.83
C TYR A 184 -0.73 11.09 9.32
N LEU A 185 -0.91 12.37 9.65
CA LEU A 185 -1.02 12.91 10.99
C LEU A 185 -2.15 13.94 11.06
N ASN A 186 -2.75 14.08 12.23
CA ASN A 186 -3.68 15.15 12.54
C ASN A 186 -3.52 15.62 14.01
N HIS A 187 -4.40 16.52 14.43
CA HIS A 187 -4.40 17.08 15.79
C HIS A 187 -4.57 16.05 16.93
N ARG A 188 -4.98 14.81 16.62
CA ARG A 188 -5.15 13.72 17.59
C ARG A 188 -4.03 12.69 17.54
N SER A 189 -3.08 12.82 16.62
CA SER A 189 -2.04 11.82 16.46
C SER A 189 -1.17 11.71 17.70
N PHE A 190 -0.86 12.82 18.38
CA PHE A 190 -0.07 12.84 19.60
C PHE A 190 -0.80 13.58 20.72
N ALA A 191 -0.88 12.96 21.89
CA ALA A 191 -1.25 13.61 23.15
C ALA A 191 0.01 14.10 23.89
N THR A 192 1.14 13.45 23.67
CA THR A 192 2.42 13.72 24.33
C THR A 192 3.60 13.62 23.36
N GLU A 193 4.75 14.17 23.76
CA GLU A 193 6.01 14.00 23.03
C GLU A 193 6.44 12.53 22.90
N SER A 194 6.09 11.68 23.87
CA SER A 194 6.35 10.23 23.82
C SER A 194 5.60 9.54 22.69
N ASP A 195 4.42 10.03 22.32
CA ASP A 195 3.65 9.47 21.20
C ASP A 195 4.36 9.79 19.88
N ALA A 196 4.96 10.97 19.76
CA ALA A 196 5.79 11.33 18.60
C ALA A 196 7.06 10.49 18.53
N GLN A 197 7.66 10.14 19.67
CA GLN A 197 8.81 9.23 19.71
C GLN A 197 8.40 7.84 19.21
N GLN A 198 7.27 7.30 19.68
CA GLN A 198 6.76 6.01 19.21
C GLN A 198 6.41 6.06 17.70
N TYR A 199 5.93 7.20 17.21
CA TYR A 199 5.66 7.39 15.79
C TYR A 199 6.92 7.28 14.91
N MET A 200 8.11 7.57 15.44
CA MET A 200 9.37 7.42 14.70
C MET A 200 9.59 6.00 14.20
N ASP A 201 9.06 4.99 14.90
CA ASP A 201 9.17 3.58 14.48
C ASP A 201 8.36 3.29 13.20
N SER A 202 7.35 4.11 12.92
CA SER A 202 6.56 4.03 11.69
C SER A 202 7.17 4.82 10.53
N ILE A 203 8.13 5.71 10.80
CA ILE A 203 8.71 6.58 9.77
C ILE A 203 9.69 5.80 8.91
N ILE A 204 9.32 5.72 7.64
CA ILE A 204 10.16 5.18 6.58
C ILE A 204 10.98 6.31 5.94
N ARG A 205 12.26 6.05 5.65
CA ARG A 205 13.12 6.99 4.92
C ARG A 205 12.58 7.24 3.52
N GLY A 206 12.56 8.50 3.11
CA GLY A 206 12.01 8.92 1.82
C GLY A 206 10.48 9.00 1.82
N SER A 207 9.82 8.85 2.97
CA SER A 207 8.38 9.06 3.09
C SER A 207 7.97 10.52 2.93
N ILE A 208 6.74 10.70 2.44
CA ILE A 208 6.03 11.98 2.45
C ILE A 208 4.97 11.88 3.54
N ILE A 209 5.09 12.72 4.57
CA ILE A 209 4.16 12.77 5.71
C ILE A 209 3.19 13.92 5.48
N SER A 210 1.90 13.59 5.47
CA SER A 210 0.80 14.55 5.35
C SER A 210 0.23 14.90 6.71
N ILE A 211 0.07 16.20 6.96
CA ILE A 211 -0.51 16.75 8.17
C ILE A 211 -1.88 17.32 7.81
N LYS A 212 -2.95 16.63 8.22
CA LYS A 212 -4.34 17.06 8.01
C LYS A 212 -4.74 18.13 9.02
N LEU A 213 -5.05 19.30 8.49
CA LEU A 213 -5.47 20.48 9.24
C LEU A 213 -6.99 20.57 9.29
N GLY A 214 -7.56 20.68 10.50
CA GLY A 214 -9.00 20.84 10.69
C GLY A 214 -9.84 19.62 10.28
N GLN A 215 -9.21 18.45 10.16
CA GLN A 215 -9.84 17.22 9.67
C GLN A 215 -9.45 16.02 10.53
N GLU A 216 -10.34 15.03 10.59
CA GLU A 216 -10.02 13.69 11.08
C GLU A 216 -9.28 12.89 9.99
N LEU A 217 -8.46 11.93 10.42
CA LEU A 217 -7.92 10.94 9.49
C LEU A 217 -9.04 9.97 9.10
N ASP A 218 -8.95 9.46 7.89
CA ASP A 218 -9.80 8.38 7.40
C ASP A 218 -9.25 7.00 7.77
N ALA A 219 -10.09 5.96 7.69
CA ALA A 219 -9.73 4.60 8.10
C ALA A 219 -8.47 4.05 7.39
N ASP A 220 -8.25 4.45 6.14
CA ASP A 220 -7.10 4.10 5.32
C ASP A 220 -5.85 4.96 5.59
N GLU A 221 -5.99 6.03 6.38
CA GLU A 221 -4.92 6.98 6.71
C GLU A 221 -4.40 6.81 8.13
N TYR A 222 -5.21 6.23 9.02
CA TYR A 222 -4.66 5.59 10.20
C TYR A 222 -3.79 4.44 9.69
N GLY A 223 -2.47 4.63 9.74
CA GLY A 223 -1.55 3.50 9.71
C GLY A 223 -1.93 2.49 10.80
N ASP A 224 -1.16 1.41 10.89
CA ASP A 224 -1.36 0.23 11.77
C ASP A 224 -1.58 0.50 13.29
N MET A 225 -1.58 1.77 13.70
CA MET A 225 -1.93 2.30 15.02
C MET A 225 -3.46 2.31 15.32
N GLY A 226 -4.30 1.90 14.37
CA GLY A 226 -5.77 2.02 14.44
C GLY A 226 -6.48 1.23 15.55
N GLU A 227 -5.82 0.29 16.25
CA GLU A 227 -6.45 -0.48 17.34
C GLU A 227 -6.15 0.04 18.75
N VAL A 228 -5.24 1.02 18.95
CA VAL A 228 -4.87 1.42 20.32
C VAL A 228 -5.75 2.54 20.90
N LEU A 229 -6.63 3.17 20.10
CA LEU A 229 -7.41 4.32 20.57
C LEU A 229 -8.92 4.11 20.74
N ASP A 230 -9.48 2.93 20.41
CA ASP A 230 -10.95 2.72 20.50
C ASP A 230 -11.42 1.51 21.33
N GLU A 231 -10.56 0.93 22.18
CA GLU A 231 -10.97 -0.10 23.15
C GLU A 231 -10.92 0.38 24.61
N ARG A 232 -11.61 1.49 24.92
CA ARG A 232 -12.14 1.67 26.28
C ARG A 232 -13.60 1.25 26.28
N PRO A 233 -13.98 0.12 26.92
CA PRO A 233 -15.38 -0.28 26.99
C PRO A 233 -16.20 0.85 27.62
N ALA A 234 -17.36 1.15 27.05
CA ALA A 234 -18.31 2.09 27.61
C ALA A 234 -18.69 1.63 29.03
N ILE A 235 -18.12 2.28 30.04
CA ILE A 235 -18.58 2.13 31.42
C ILE A 235 -19.80 3.03 31.54
N ASP A 236 -20.99 2.44 31.59
CA ASP A 236 -22.20 3.13 32.01
C ASP A 236 -21.97 3.70 33.42
N PRO A 237 -21.92 5.03 33.62
CA PRO A 237 -21.78 5.56 34.96
C PRO A 237 -23.08 5.29 35.74
N PRO A 238 -23.03 4.69 36.94
CA PRO A 238 -24.20 4.61 37.80
C PRO A 238 -24.61 6.04 38.22
N PRO A 239 -25.91 6.28 38.48
CA PRO A 239 -26.38 7.61 38.82
C PRO A 239 -25.95 7.91 40.26
N THR A 240 -24.84 8.62 40.43
CA THR A 240 -24.51 9.20 41.73
C THR A 240 -23.87 10.55 41.49
N ILE A 241 -24.62 11.60 41.83
CA ILE A 241 -24.14 12.97 41.89
C ILE A 241 -23.12 13.02 43.03
N SER A 242 -21.84 13.19 42.68
CA SER A 242 -20.81 13.67 43.61
C SER A 242 -20.14 14.88 42.98
N GLU A 243 -20.37 16.04 43.60
CA GLU A 243 -19.65 17.28 43.37
C GLU A 243 -18.20 17.13 43.87
N ASP A 244 -17.32 16.57 43.04
CA ASP A 244 -15.86 16.79 43.05
C ASP A 244 -15.20 15.93 41.96
N SER A 245 -15.20 16.45 40.74
CA SER A 245 -14.29 15.98 39.67
C SER A 245 -14.07 17.10 38.65
N SER A 246 -13.62 18.26 39.11
CA SER A 246 -13.01 19.27 38.25
C SER A 246 -11.50 19.05 38.24
N GLN A 247 -11.04 18.10 37.43
CA GLN A 247 -9.64 17.97 37.03
C GLN A 247 -9.57 17.34 35.63
N ASP A 248 -9.58 18.25 34.65
CA ASP A 248 -8.87 18.24 33.36
C ASP A 248 -9.14 17.12 32.35
N SER A 249 -10.32 17.22 31.70
CA SER A 249 -10.45 16.91 30.28
C SER A 249 -9.77 18.03 29.47
N ALA A 250 -8.45 18.00 29.34
CA ALA A 250 -7.76 18.91 28.42
C ALA A 250 -8.32 18.70 27.01
N GLU A 251 -8.77 19.81 26.43
CA GLU A 251 -9.58 19.90 25.22
C GLU A 251 -8.79 19.46 23.98
N TRP A 252 -9.18 18.35 23.33
CA TRP A 252 -8.62 17.90 22.05
C TRP A 252 -9.18 18.76 20.90
N THR A 253 -8.82 20.04 20.86
CA THR A 253 -9.20 20.96 19.79
C THR A 253 -8.22 20.87 18.62
N TYR A 254 -8.64 21.29 17.42
CA TYR A 254 -7.75 21.38 16.25
C TYR A 254 -6.50 22.26 16.48
N GLN A 255 -6.48 23.04 17.56
CA GLN A 255 -5.34 23.85 17.99
C GLN A 255 -4.17 23.00 18.50
N ASN A 256 -4.41 21.75 18.89
CA ASN A 256 -3.37 20.80 19.30
C ASN A 256 -2.41 20.42 18.15
N ILE A 257 -2.69 20.85 16.91
CA ILE A 257 -1.82 20.57 15.77
C ILE A 257 -0.42 21.20 15.91
N VAL A 258 -0.31 22.35 16.57
CA VAL A 258 0.99 23.05 16.72
C VAL A 258 1.95 22.23 17.62
N PRO A 259 1.54 21.78 18.82
CA PRO A 259 2.31 20.81 19.60
C PRO A 259 2.66 19.54 18.83
N VAL A 260 1.69 18.92 18.14
CA VAL A 260 1.90 17.68 17.37
C VAL A 260 3.02 17.83 16.34
N VAL A 261 2.99 18.91 15.55
CA VAL A 261 4.03 19.17 14.54
C VAL A 261 5.37 19.53 15.19
N THR A 262 5.35 20.25 16.31
CA THR A 262 6.57 20.58 17.05
C THR A 262 7.28 19.31 17.54
N TRP A 263 6.55 18.40 18.20
CA TRP A 263 7.10 17.14 18.67
C TRP A 263 7.60 16.26 17.53
N LEU A 264 6.88 16.20 16.40
CA LEU A 264 7.35 15.49 15.21
C LEU A 264 8.71 16.02 14.74
N LEU A 265 8.85 17.33 14.61
CA LEU A 265 10.09 17.94 14.15
C LEU A 265 11.25 17.71 15.13
N ASP A 266 10.97 17.80 16.43
CA ASP A 266 11.97 17.54 17.48
C ASP A 266 12.45 16.08 17.45
N GLN A 267 11.53 15.13 17.26
CA GLN A 267 11.87 13.70 17.16
C GLN A 267 12.57 13.36 15.85
N LEU A 268 12.21 13.99 14.73
CA LEU A 268 12.93 13.86 13.47
C LEU A 268 14.39 14.34 13.63
N GLU A 269 14.60 15.52 14.22
CA GLU A 269 15.94 16.06 14.47
C GLU A 269 16.74 15.16 15.42
N ALA A 270 16.14 14.69 16.52
CA ALA A 270 16.78 13.81 17.49
C ALA A 270 17.23 12.45 16.89
N ASN A 271 16.57 12.00 15.81
CA ASN A 271 16.86 10.75 15.11
C ASN A 271 17.68 10.96 13.81
N ASP A 272 18.29 12.13 13.63
CA ASP A 272 19.08 12.56 12.46
C ASP A 272 18.30 12.54 11.13
N TYR A 273 16.98 12.74 11.17
CA TYR A 273 16.19 12.95 9.96
C TYR A 273 16.24 14.41 9.50
N ARG A 274 16.43 14.61 8.20
CA ARG A 274 16.32 15.89 7.53
C ARG A 274 14.96 16.00 6.86
N VAL A 275 14.25 17.10 7.11
CA VAL A 275 13.06 17.43 6.33
C VAL A 275 13.49 18.15 5.05
N VAL A 276 13.13 17.59 3.89
CA VAL A 276 13.55 18.07 2.57
C VAL A 276 12.35 18.35 1.68
N SER A 277 12.57 19.04 0.56
CA SER A 277 11.49 19.35 -0.40
C SER A 277 11.06 18.09 -1.17
N LEU A 278 9.87 18.15 -1.80
CA LEU A 278 9.38 17.09 -2.69
C LEU A 278 10.34 16.80 -3.86
N GLU A 279 10.99 17.84 -4.39
CA GLU A 279 11.97 17.71 -5.46
C GLU A 279 13.25 17.01 -4.98
N GLU A 280 13.74 17.35 -3.78
CA GLU A 280 14.91 16.70 -3.18
C GLU A 280 14.62 15.24 -2.81
N ILE A 281 13.43 14.94 -2.29
CA ILE A 281 12.98 13.55 -2.10
C ILE A 281 13.10 12.79 -3.41
N LYS A 282 12.50 13.27 -4.49
CA LYS A 282 12.54 12.57 -5.77
C LYS A 282 13.96 12.42 -6.32
N ALA A 283 14.81 13.42 -6.13
CA ALA A 283 16.21 13.37 -6.54
C ALA A 283 17.05 12.38 -5.71
N SER A 284 16.64 12.13 -4.46
CA SER A 284 17.31 11.21 -3.52
C SER A 284 16.87 9.76 -3.70
N GLN A 285 15.99 9.49 -4.67
CA GLN A 285 15.61 8.13 -5.03
C GLN A 285 16.85 7.35 -5.45
N SER A 286 17.16 6.33 -4.66
CA SER A 286 18.33 5.50 -4.88
C SER A 286 18.09 4.56 -6.06
N VAL A 287 19.01 4.59 -7.01
CA VAL A 287 19.00 3.70 -8.19
C VAL A 287 19.61 2.34 -7.80
N ILE A 288 18.93 1.56 -6.96
CA ILE A 288 19.40 0.22 -6.56
C ILE A 288 18.44 -0.89 -7.02
N LEU A 289 17.15 -0.57 -7.19
CA LEU A 289 16.26 -1.43 -7.96
C LEU A 289 16.37 -1.08 -9.46
N PRO A 290 16.32 -2.07 -10.36
CA PRO A 290 16.27 -1.82 -11.80
C PRO A 290 15.24 -0.75 -12.13
N ARG A 291 15.55 0.08 -13.15
CA ARG A 291 14.55 1.04 -13.65
C ARG A 291 13.28 0.29 -13.98
N GLN A 292 12.17 0.77 -13.42
CA GLN A 292 10.83 0.30 -13.71
C GLN A 292 10.68 0.11 -15.22
N ARG A 293 10.36 -1.11 -15.63
CA ARG A 293 10.14 -1.46 -17.03
C ARG A 293 8.65 -1.51 -17.28
N GLU A 294 8.18 -0.78 -18.28
CA GLU A 294 6.80 -0.94 -18.77
C GLU A 294 6.56 -2.39 -19.22
N MET A 295 5.46 -2.96 -18.76
CA MET A 295 5.03 -4.31 -19.12
C MET A 295 4.10 -4.23 -20.33
N SER A 296 4.29 -5.15 -21.28
CA SER A 296 3.36 -5.31 -22.40
C SER A 296 1.99 -5.82 -21.93
N GLU A 297 0.94 -5.58 -22.72
CA GLU A 297 -0.41 -6.12 -22.43
C GLU A 297 -0.40 -7.65 -22.27
N ALA A 298 0.43 -8.34 -23.06
CA ALA A 298 0.59 -9.79 -22.96
C ALA A 298 1.20 -10.22 -21.63
N GLU A 299 2.18 -9.46 -21.11
CA GLU A 299 2.77 -9.73 -19.79
C GLU A 299 1.79 -9.39 -18.67
N LEU A 300 1.06 -8.27 -18.77
CA LEU A 300 0.03 -7.91 -17.79
C LEU A 300 -1.08 -8.97 -17.71
N ALA A 301 -1.48 -9.53 -18.85
CA ALA A 301 -2.48 -10.60 -18.88
C ALA A 301 -2.04 -11.85 -18.11
N LEU A 302 -0.75 -12.18 -18.06
CA LEU A 302 -0.27 -13.34 -17.27
C LEU A 302 -0.57 -13.20 -15.76
N TYR A 303 -0.71 -11.97 -15.27
CA TYR A 303 -0.94 -11.67 -13.86
C TYR A 303 -2.39 -11.32 -13.54
N ASP A 304 -3.30 -11.37 -14.52
CA ASP A 304 -4.72 -11.12 -14.29
C ASP A 304 -5.36 -12.33 -13.60
N PRO A 305 -5.90 -12.19 -12.37
CA PRO A 305 -6.60 -13.26 -11.68
C PRO A 305 -7.78 -13.83 -12.47
N ALA A 306 -8.41 -13.05 -13.35
CA ALA A 306 -9.54 -13.50 -14.17
C ALA A 306 -9.16 -14.59 -15.19
N ASN A 307 -7.86 -14.79 -15.44
CA ASN A 307 -7.36 -15.85 -16.32
C ASN A 307 -7.24 -17.21 -15.64
N TYR A 308 -7.62 -17.33 -14.36
CA TYR A 308 -7.49 -18.55 -13.58
C TYR A 308 -8.82 -18.96 -12.95
N ASP A 309 -9.32 -20.15 -13.30
CA ASP A 309 -10.54 -20.72 -12.72
C ASP A 309 -10.30 -21.26 -11.29
N LEU A 310 -9.07 -21.67 -10.99
CA LEU A 310 -8.59 -22.17 -9.69
C LEU A 310 -7.22 -21.56 -9.37
N PRO A 311 -6.80 -21.50 -8.10
CA PRO A 311 -5.50 -20.95 -7.69
C PRO A 311 -4.29 -21.87 -8.03
N ALA A 312 -4.33 -22.56 -9.17
CA ALA A 312 -3.28 -23.42 -9.68
C ALA A 312 -2.97 -23.08 -11.15
N THR A 313 -1.68 -23.08 -11.50
CA THR A 313 -1.19 -22.78 -12.86
C THR A 313 -0.31 -23.92 -13.37
N ASP A 314 -0.40 -24.20 -14.68
CA ASP A 314 0.32 -25.29 -15.38
C ASP A 314 1.84 -25.10 -15.43
N GLY A 315 2.31 -23.86 -15.23
CA GLY A 315 3.71 -23.53 -15.11
C GLY A 315 3.90 -22.38 -14.12
N PRO A 316 5.12 -22.09 -13.70
CA PRO A 316 5.33 -21.12 -12.63
C PRO A 316 5.00 -19.70 -13.05
N ILE A 317 4.52 -18.91 -12.10
CA ILE A 317 4.08 -17.54 -12.35
C ILE A 317 5.29 -16.64 -12.63
N GLY A 318 5.22 -15.84 -13.69
CA GLY A 318 6.25 -14.84 -14.01
C GLY A 318 7.64 -15.40 -14.33
N GLN A 319 7.74 -16.70 -14.58
CA GLN A 319 9.00 -17.34 -14.92
C GLN A 319 9.40 -17.15 -16.39
N PRO A 320 10.69 -16.89 -16.60
CA PRO A 320 11.62 -17.82 -17.21
C PRO A 320 12.06 -18.95 -16.23
N ALA A 321 12.07 -20.19 -16.71
CA ALA A 321 12.66 -21.40 -16.09
C ALA A 321 13.30 -22.24 -17.21
N VAL A 322 14.33 -23.08 -17.03
CA VAL A 322 15.04 -23.68 -15.90
C VAL A 322 16.42 -24.08 -16.44
N ARG A 323 17.46 -24.12 -15.59
CA ARG A 323 18.63 -25.01 -15.78
C ARG A 323 18.49 -26.19 -14.82
N ALA A 324 18.97 -27.39 -15.18
CA ALA A 324 19.02 -28.49 -14.22
C ALA A 324 19.92 -28.11 -13.03
N GLY A 325 19.32 -27.90 -11.86
CA GLY A 325 20.03 -27.46 -10.65
C GLY A 325 20.25 -28.59 -9.66
N ASP A 326 21.33 -28.45 -8.89
CA ASP A 326 21.72 -29.34 -7.79
C ASP A 326 21.45 -28.60 -6.46
N LEU A 327 21.07 -29.31 -5.39
CA LEU A 327 20.90 -28.73 -4.06
C LEU A 327 22.14 -27.97 -3.60
N SER A 328 23.34 -28.36 -4.07
CA SER A 328 24.58 -27.63 -3.82
C SER A 328 24.57 -26.18 -4.34
N ASP A 329 23.67 -25.83 -5.27
CA ASP A 329 23.46 -24.45 -5.74
C ASP A 329 22.83 -23.54 -4.67
N LEU A 330 22.26 -24.12 -3.60
CA LEU A 330 21.71 -23.39 -2.46
C LEU A 330 22.73 -23.21 -1.32
N ASN A 331 23.95 -23.73 -1.46
CA ASN A 331 25.02 -23.55 -0.48
C ASN A 331 25.34 -22.07 -0.30
N GLY A 332 25.50 -21.61 0.95
CA GLY A 332 25.76 -20.20 1.26
C GLY A 332 24.59 -19.24 1.03
N ALA A 333 23.39 -19.76 0.70
CA ALA A 333 22.19 -18.95 0.57
C ALA A 333 21.61 -18.59 1.95
N VAL A 334 20.95 -17.43 2.03
CA VAL A 334 20.20 -17.01 3.21
C VAL A 334 18.70 -17.03 2.91
N PHE A 335 17.94 -17.75 3.73
CA PHE A 335 16.48 -17.82 3.66
C PHE A 335 15.87 -16.87 4.68
N ILE A 336 14.94 -16.03 4.23
CA ILE A 336 14.27 -15.03 5.06
C ILE A 336 12.75 -15.27 4.98
N GLY A 337 12.09 -15.37 6.14
CA GLY A 337 10.65 -15.57 6.18
C GLY A 337 10.09 -15.85 7.57
N ASP A 338 8.87 -16.39 7.62
CA ASP A 338 8.10 -16.57 8.85
C ASP A 338 8.27 -17.96 9.50
N SER A 339 7.29 -18.38 10.30
CA SER A 339 7.28 -19.68 10.97
C SER A 339 7.40 -20.87 10.02
N VAL A 340 6.99 -20.75 8.75
CA VAL A 340 7.18 -21.81 7.75
C VAL A 340 8.65 -21.90 7.33
N THR A 341 9.33 -20.76 7.21
CA THR A 341 10.79 -20.71 6.98
C THR A 341 11.57 -21.20 8.20
N THR A 342 11.08 -20.91 9.43
CA THR A 342 11.62 -21.51 10.66
C THR A 342 11.48 -23.04 10.66
N GLY A 343 10.37 -23.57 10.14
CA GLY A 343 10.19 -25.01 9.93
C GLY A 343 11.25 -25.60 8.98
N LEU A 344 11.53 -24.90 7.87
CA LEU A 344 12.59 -25.30 6.94
C LEU A 344 13.98 -25.26 7.60
N ALA A 345 14.26 -24.24 8.43
CA ALA A 345 15.49 -24.15 9.20
C ALA A 345 15.69 -25.38 10.09
N GLY A 346 14.63 -25.77 10.83
CA GLY A 346 14.64 -26.97 11.67
C GLY A 346 14.86 -28.27 10.87
N TYR A 347 14.28 -28.38 9.68
CA TYR A 347 14.54 -29.49 8.77
C TYR A 347 16.02 -29.55 8.34
N VAL A 348 16.62 -28.43 7.94
CA VAL A 348 18.04 -28.36 7.55
C VAL A 348 18.95 -28.71 8.72
N ASP A 349 18.67 -28.21 9.93
CA ASP A 349 19.45 -28.54 11.13
C ASP A 349 19.37 -30.03 11.48
N MET A 350 18.19 -30.63 11.36
CA MET A 350 18.02 -32.08 11.52
C MET A 350 18.86 -32.86 10.50
N ARG A 351 18.82 -32.46 9.21
CA ARG A 351 19.62 -33.09 8.16
C ARG A 351 21.12 -32.93 8.40
N ARG A 352 21.56 -31.77 8.91
CA ARG A 352 22.97 -31.51 9.29
C ARG A 352 23.44 -32.35 10.48
N ALA A 353 22.53 -32.76 11.36
CA ALA A 353 22.87 -33.71 12.43
C ALA A 353 23.22 -35.11 11.90
N GLU A 354 22.67 -35.49 10.74
CA GLU A 354 22.97 -36.75 10.05
C GLU A 354 24.14 -36.62 9.07
N ASP A 355 24.15 -35.53 8.29
CA ASP A 355 25.18 -35.19 7.31
C ASP A 355 25.60 -33.71 7.50
N PRO A 356 26.71 -33.45 8.21
CA PRO A 356 27.20 -32.09 8.45
C PRO A 356 27.51 -31.28 7.18
N THR A 357 27.56 -31.93 6.02
CA THR A 357 27.77 -31.28 4.71
C THR A 357 26.49 -30.98 3.96
N PHE A 358 25.32 -31.21 4.57
CA PHE A 358 24.05 -30.85 3.98
C PHE A 358 23.86 -29.32 4.00
N LEU A 359 23.85 -28.72 2.80
CA LEU A 359 23.70 -27.28 2.55
C LEU A 359 24.68 -26.43 3.39
N PRO A 360 26.01 -26.58 3.24
CA PRO A 360 26.97 -25.81 4.03
C PRO A 360 26.76 -24.31 3.87
N ASP A 361 27.03 -23.58 4.95
CA ASP A 361 26.97 -22.12 5.03
C ASP A 361 25.59 -21.49 4.73
N THR A 362 24.55 -22.29 4.48
CA THR A 362 23.17 -21.81 4.39
C THR A 362 22.68 -21.34 5.77
N ALA A 363 22.05 -20.17 5.82
CA ALA A 363 21.52 -19.61 7.07
C ALA A 363 20.05 -19.17 6.94
N PHE A 364 19.39 -19.01 8.08
CA PHE A 364 17.98 -18.68 8.18
C PHE A 364 17.77 -17.46 9.07
N ILE A 365 17.11 -16.44 8.54
CA ILE A 365 16.67 -15.25 9.25
C ILE A 365 15.14 -15.31 9.30
N SER A 366 14.60 -15.98 10.32
CA SER A 366 13.16 -16.22 10.42
C SER A 366 12.65 -16.23 11.85
N TRP A 367 11.41 -15.74 12.05
CA TRP A 367 10.73 -15.77 13.34
C TRP A 367 9.21 -15.84 13.18
N THR A 368 8.53 -16.26 14.24
CA THR A 368 7.07 -16.25 14.31
C THR A 368 6.58 -14.80 14.26
N GLY A 369 5.87 -14.44 13.19
CA GLY A 369 5.39 -13.07 12.98
C GLY A 369 6.27 -12.23 12.04
N PHE A 370 7.25 -12.84 11.34
CA PHE A 370 7.93 -12.13 10.25
C PHE A 370 6.91 -11.61 9.23
N SER A 371 6.95 -10.30 9.05
CA SER A 371 6.28 -9.53 8.01
C SER A 371 7.26 -8.50 7.45
N VAL A 372 6.97 -7.92 6.28
CA VAL A 372 7.81 -6.89 5.68
C VAL A 372 7.96 -5.69 6.62
N GLU A 373 6.90 -5.35 7.34
CA GLU A 373 6.86 -4.27 8.32
C GLU A 373 7.77 -4.59 9.51
N SER A 374 7.66 -5.79 10.09
CA SER A 374 8.51 -6.19 11.20
C SER A 374 10.00 -6.23 10.82
N ALA A 375 10.31 -6.48 9.55
CA ALA A 375 11.67 -6.48 9.02
C ALA A 375 12.22 -5.06 8.78
N LEU A 376 11.34 -4.07 8.59
CA LEU A 376 11.67 -2.67 8.38
C LEU A 376 11.66 -1.84 9.67
N ALA A 377 10.97 -2.31 10.72
CA ALA A 377 10.89 -1.63 12.01
C ALA A 377 12.28 -1.37 12.60
N SER A 378 12.49 -0.18 13.16
CA SER A 378 13.70 0.16 13.90
C SER A 378 13.84 -0.73 15.14
N VAL A 379 15.07 -1.17 15.42
CA VAL A 379 15.39 -1.91 16.63
C VAL A 379 15.61 -0.91 17.76
N ASP A 380 14.83 -1.06 18.82
CA ASP A 380 14.90 -0.23 20.04
C ASP A 380 16.26 -0.41 20.75
N ILE A 381 16.86 0.70 21.22
CA ILE A 381 18.21 0.73 21.80
C ILE A 381 18.24 0.11 23.22
N ASP A 382 17.07 -0.08 23.85
CA ASP A 382 16.93 -0.63 25.21
C ASP A 382 16.39 -2.08 25.26
N ALA A 383 16.22 -2.76 24.12
CA ALA A 383 15.77 -4.15 24.11
C ALA A 383 16.84 -5.09 24.70
N THR A 384 16.43 -5.95 25.65
CA THR A 384 17.32 -7.00 26.16
C THR A 384 17.79 -7.91 25.02
N LEU A 385 19.00 -8.47 25.12
CA LEU A 385 19.67 -9.31 24.09
C LEU A 385 18.82 -10.44 23.48
N THR A 386 17.71 -10.80 24.13
CA THR A 386 16.75 -11.85 23.71
C THR A 386 15.56 -11.34 22.87
N ASP A 387 15.32 -10.04 22.79
CA ASP A 387 14.15 -9.44 22.09
C ASP A 387 14.52 -8.59 20.86
N LEU A 388 15.80 -8.55 20.50
CA LEU A 388 16.29 -7.82 19.32
C LEU A 388 15.84 -8.56 18.05
N GLN A 389 14.79 -8.05 17.38
CA GLN A 389 14.53 -8.42 16.00
C GLN A 389 15.75 -8.01 15.15
N PRO A 390 16.38 -8.91 14.40
CA PRO A 390 17.59 -8.57 13.68
C PRO A 390 17.26 -7.59 12.54
N ASN A 391 18.05 -6.53 12.41
CA ASN A 391 18.08 -5.76 11.17
C ASN A 391 18.42 -6.74 10.03
N VAL A 392 17.43 -7.03 9.19
CA VAL A 392 17.50 -8.13 8.22
C VAL A 392 18.67 -7.95 7.26
N ALA A 393 18.89 -6.72 6.77
CA ALA A 393 19.99 -6.40 5.86
C ALA A 393 21.37 -6.67 6.49
N LYS A 394 21.57 -6.30 7.75
CA LYS A 394 22.79 -6.59 8.50
C LYS A 394 22.94 -8.08 8.80
N ALA A 395 21.86 -8.78 9.17
CA ALA A 395 21.91 -10.21 9.43
C ALA A 395 22.28 -11.02 8.18
N VAL A 396 21.81 -10.62 6.99
CA VAL A 396 22.26 -11.20 5.71
C VAL A 396 23.78 -11.03 5.52
N LYS A 397 24.30 -9.85 5.86
CA LYS A 397 25.74 -9.54 5.75
C LYS A 397 26.57 -10.34 6.73
N ASP A 398 26.14 -10.40 7.98
CA ASP A 398 26.82 -11.12 9.04
C ASP A 398 26.81 -12.64 8.76
N ALA A 399 25.77 -13.14 8.08
CA ALA A 399 25.70 -14.53 7.60
C ALA A 399 26.61 -14.81 6.38
N GLY A 400 27.15 -13.79 5.72
CA GLY A 400 28.01 -13.96 4.54
C GLY A 400 27.26 -14.50 3.31
N ALA A 401 25.99 -14.10 3.13
CA ALA A 401 25.12 -14.62 2.08
C ALA A 401 25.72 -14.44 0.68
N ASN A 402 25.70 -15.50 -0.13
CA ASN A 402 25.98 -15.39 -1.57
C ASN A 402 24.71 -15.16 -2.40
N ARG A 403 23.53 -15.38 -1.81
CA ARG A 403 22.19 -15.22 -2.38
C ARG A 403 21.17 -15.15 -1.26
N VAL A 404 20.10 -14.40 -1.47
CA VAL A 404 18.97 -14.29 -0.54
C VAL A 404 17.71 -14.83 -1.20
N TYR A 405 16.98 -15.67 -0.48
CA TYR A 405 15.62 -16.09 -0.81
C TYR A 405 14.65 -15.48 0.21
N LEU A 406 13.85 -14.52 -0.23
CA LEU A 406 12.92 -13.76 0.61
C LEU A 406 11.48 -14.21 0.36
N MET A 407 10.84 -14.82 1.35
CA MET A 407 9.40 -15.06 1.32
C MET A 407 8.67 -13.91 2.02
N ALA A 408 8.05 -13.06 1.23
CA ALA A 408 7.33 -11.89 1.72
C ALA A 408 5.91 -12.30 2.15
N LYS A 409 5.63 -12.32 3.45
CA LYS A 409 4.29 -12.62 3.95
C LYS A 409 3.41 -11.37 3.91
N PHE A 410 2.19 -11.53 3.42
CA PHE A 410 1.10 -10.55 3.53
C PHE A 410 0.30 -10.84 4.80
N ASP A 411 0.30 -9.91 5.75
CA ASP A 411 -0.59 -10.01 6.91
C ASP A 411 -1.98 -9.47 6.54
N THR A 412 -2.94 -10.37 6.33
CA THR A 412 -4.33 -9.98 6.02
C THR A 412 -5.07 -9.36 7.20
N SER A 413 -4.51 -9.42 8.42
CA SER A 413 -5.17 -8.89 9.62
C SER A 413 -5.11 -7.36 9.72
N LYS A 414 -4.19 -6.74 8.98
CA LYS A 414 -4.01 -5.29 8.92
C LYS A 414 -4.66 -4.78 7.65
N ALA A 415 -5.46 -3.73 7.74
CA ALA A 415 -6.17 -3.10 6.62
C ALA A 415 -5.19 -2.37 5.67
N TYR A 416 -4.23 -3.10 5.13
CA TYR A 416 -3.16 -2.54 4.32
C TYR A 416 -3.62 -2.33 2.88
N VAL A 417 -3.35 -1.13 2.36
CA VAL A 417 -3.44 -0.88 0.92
C VAL A 417 -2.31 -1.67 0.26
N LEU A 418 -2.67 -2.60 -0.62
CA LEU A 418 -1.74 -3.49 -1.34
C LEU A 418 -0.53 -2.75 -1.94
N ASP A 419 -0.73 -1.54 -2.47
CA ASP A 419 0.33 -0.73 -3.07
C ASP A 419 1.40 -0.33 -2.05
N GLN A 420 0.98 0.02 -0.82
CA GLN A 420 1.92 0.33 0.25
C GLN A 420 2.72 -0.91 0.65
N TYR A 421 2.10 -2.10 0.64
CA TYR A 421 2.81 -3.34 0.97
C TYR A 421 3.91 -3.62 -0.05
N LEU A 422 3.59 -3.49 -1.34
CA LEU A 422 4.55 -3.66 -2.43
C LEU A 422 5.65 -2.60 -2.38
N ALA A 423 5.34 -1.36 -1.97
CA ALA A 423 6.33 -0.33 -1.71
C ALA A 423 7.28 -0.71 -0.57
N ASN A 424 6.77 -1.17 0.56
CA ASN A 424 7.59 -1.61 1.69
C ASN A 424 8.47 -2.82 1.32
N LEU A 425 7.94 -3.77 0.55
CA LEU A 425 8.72 -4.93 0.12
C LEU A 425 9.88 -4.49 -0.78
N ARG A 426 9.65 -3.54 -1.69
CA ARG A 426 10.71 -2.93 -2.49
C ARG A 426 11.77 -2.29 -1.61
N LEU A 427 11.36 -1.53 -0.58
CA LEU A 427 12.28 -0.92 0.37
C LEU A 427 13.10 -1.97 1.15
N LEU A 428 12.50 -3.08 1.59
CA LEU A 428 13.22 -4.15 2.28
C LEU A 428 14.29 -4.78 1.38
N ILE A 429 13.92 -5.13 0.14
CA ILE A 429 14.85 -5.67 -0.86
C ILE A 429 15.98 -4.69 -1.13
N PHE A 430 15.65 -3.40 -1.21
CA PHE A 430 16.60 -2.31 -1.37
C PHE A 430 17.61 -2.24 -0.21
N GLN A 431 17.16 -2.26 1.04
CA GLN A 431 18.04 -2.27 2.22
C GLN A 431 18.98 -3.48 2.21
N ILE A 432 18.46 -4.67 1.88
CA ILE A 432 19.26 -5.89 1.77
C ILE A 432 20.35 -5.73 0.71
N ARG A 433 19.99 -5.30 -0.51
CA ARG A 433 20.95 -5.13 -1.62
C ARG A 433 22.01 -4.07 -1.34
N GLN A 434 21.65 -3.02 -0.62
CA GLN A 434 22.56 -1.93 -0.28
C GLN A 434 23.60 -2.37 0.77
N GLU A 435 23.18 -3.07 1.82
CA GLU A 435 24.08 -3.59 2.84
C GLU A 435 24.91 -4.79 2.33
N ASN A 436 24.41 -5.47 1.28
CA ASN A 436 25.01 -6.65 0.65
C ASN A 436 25.21 -6.48 -0.87
N PRO A 437 26.12 -5.58 -1.31
CA PRO A 437 26.32 -5.33 -2.73
C PRO A 437 26.73 -6.59 -3.50
N GLY A 438 26.05 -6.86 -4.61
CA GLY A 438 26.32 -8.01 -5.47
C GLY A 438 25.67 -9.33 -5.03
N VAL A 439 24.96 -9.34 -3.89
CA VAL A 439 24.18 -10.51 -3.44
C VAL A 439 22.79 -10.46 -4.09
N PRO A 440 22.42 -11.43 -4.96
CA PRO A 440 21.10 -11.49 -5.57
C PRO A 440 20.02 -11.75 -4.51
N VAL A 441 18.96 -10.95 -4.54
CA VAL A 441 17.75 -11.13 -3.73
C VAL A 441 16.64 -11.66 -4.64
N ILE A 442 16.18 -12.88 -4.35
CA ILE A 442 15.13 -13.59 -5.05
C ILE A 442 13.88 -13.61 -4.17
N VAL A 443 12.78 -13.09 -4.69
CA VAL A 443 11.48 -13.14 -4.01
C VAL A 443 10.83 -14.50 -4.29
N GLN A 444 10.32 -15.13 -3.24
CA GLN A 444 9.58 -16.38 -3.33
C GLN A 444 8.09 -16.13 -3.13
N SER A 445 7.26 -16.90 -3.83
CA SER A 445 5.83 -16.99 -3.55
C SER A 445 5.55 -17.39 -2.10
N VAL A 446 4.47 -16.86 -1.51
CA VAL A 446 3.90 -17.40 -0.27
C VAL A 446 3.30 -18.78 -0.53
N LEU A 447 3.59 -19.71 0.37
CA LEU A 447 3.20 -21.12 0.23
C LEU A 447 1.70 -21.32 0.56
N PRO A 448 1.02 -22.29 -0.07
CA PRO A 448 -0.37 -22.59 0.22
C PRO A 448 -0.50 -23.32 1.57
N GLY A 449 -1.70 -23.28 2.16
CA GLY A 449 -2.09 -24.18 3.24
C GLY A 449 -3.04 -25.28 2.76
N LEU A 450 -3.39 -26.22 3.63
CA LEU A 450 -4.38 -27.27 3.29
C LEU A 450 -5.73 -26.65 2.92
N SER A 451 -6.43 -27.21 1.93
CA SER A 451 -7.73 -26.70 1.47
C SER A 451 -8.83 -26.69 2.54
N ARG A 452 -8.68 -27.50 3.61
CA ARG A 452 -9.60 -27.48 4.76
C ARG A 452 -9.37 -26.32 5.73
N ARG A 453 -8.27 -25.57 5.57
CA ARG A 453 -7.91 -24.44 6.43
C ARG A 453 -8.91 -23.31 6.20
N THR A 454 -9.47 -22.79 7.28
CA THR A 454 -10.47 -21.71 7.25
C THR A 454 -9.90 -20.35 7.68
N SER A 455 -8.66 -20.31 8.18
CA SER A 455 -7.98 -19.07 8.56
C SER A 455 -7.52 -18.27 7.32
N SER A 456 -7.66 -16.95 7.35
CA SER A 456 -7.14 -16.05 6.33
C SER A 456 -5.60 -15.97 6.33
N PRO A 457 -4.97 -15.65 5.18
CA PRO A 457 -5.55 -15.61 3.83
C PRO A 457 -5.93 -17.00 3.30
N SER A 458 -7.03 -17.11 2.55
CA SER A 458 -7.35 -18.32 1.79
C SER A 458 -6.29 -18.62 0.73
N ASN A 459 -6.24 -19.84 0.21
CA ASN A 459 -5.30 -20.19 -0.87
C ASN A 459 -5.53 -19.37 -2.14
N GLU A 460 -6.77 -18.95 -2.40
CA GLU A 460 -7.08 -18.03 -3.51
C GLU A 460 -6.50 -16.63 -3.27
N GLN A 461 -6.58 -16.13 -2.03
CA GLN A 461 -5.95 -14.86 -1.67
C GLN A 461 -4.43 -14.94 -1.76
N ILE A 462 -3.83 -16.03 -1.27
CA ILE A 462 -2.38 -16.30 -1.41
C ILE A 462 -1.97 -16.32 -2.89
N PHE A 463 -2.75 -16.98 -3.75
CA PHE A 463 -2.47 -17.04 -5.17
C PHE A 463 -2.54 -15.67 -5.86
N ARG A 464 -3.60 -14.90 -5.62
CA ARG A 464 -3.74 -13.54 -6.15
C ARG A 464 -2.59 -12.64 -5.69
N TYR A 465 -2.20 -12.79 -4.43
CA TYR A 465 -1.05 -12.09 -3.87
C TYR A 465 0.26 -12.49 -4.56
N ASN A 466 0.48 -13.78 -4.82
CA ASN A 466 1.64 -14.25 -5.57
C ASN A 466 1.68 -13.73 -7.02
N LEU A 467 0.52 -13.56 -7.69
CA LEU A 467 0.45 -12.92 -9.01
C LEU A 467 0.93 -11.46 -8.95
N LEU A 468 0.52 -10.72 -7.93
CA LEU A 468 0.92 -9.32 -7.72
C LEU A 468 2.41 -9.20 -7.38
N LEU A 469 2.93 -10.09 -6.54
CA LEU A 469 4.37 -10.16 -6.26
C LEU A 469 5.18 -10.44 -7.53
N ALA A 470 4.76 -11.42 -8.32
CA ALA A 470 5.45 -11.77 -9.56
C ALA A 470 5.43 -10.62 -10.57
N ARG A 471 4.28 -9.94 -10.71
CA ARG A 471 4.15 -8.72 -11.54
C ARG A 471 5.13 -7.63 -11.09
N MET A 472 5.13 -7.30 -9.81
CA MET A 472 6.05 -6.30 -9.24
C MET A 472 7.51 -6.72 -9.46
N CYS A 473 7.83 -7.99 -9.24
CA CYS A 473 9.17 -8.49 -9.48
C CYS A 473 9.59 -8.34 -10.94
N GLN A 474 8.72 -8.66 -11.90
CA GLN A 474 9.01 -8.48 -13.32
C GLN A 474 9.17 -7.00 -13.71
N GLU A 475 8.29 -6.12 -13.21
CA GLU A 475 8.32 -4.69 -13.46
C GLU A 475 9.61 -4.03 -12.99
N TYR A 476 10.13 -4.47 -11.83
CA TYR A 476 11.35 -3.95 -11.23
C TYR A 476 12.58 -4.83 -11.48
N GLY A 477 12.52 -5.81 -12.39
CA GLY A 477 13.65 -6.70 -12.68
C GLY A 477 14.22 -7.43 -11.45
N ILE A 478 13.36 -7.76 -10.49
CA ILE A 478 13.69 -8.55 -9.31
C ILE A 478 13.43 -10.03 -9.66
N PRO A 479 14.37 -10.95 -9.41
CA PRO A 479 14.14 -12.37 -9.57
C PRO A 479 12.96 -12.87 -8.72
N PHE A 480 12.03 -13.60 -9.33
CA PHE A 480 10.91 -14.24 -8.65
C PHE A 480 10.91 -15.75 -8.89
N VAL A 481 10.56 -16.52 -7.85
CA VAL A 481 10.41 -17.98 -7.94
C VAL A 481 9.10 -18.43 -7.27
N ASP A 482 8.24 -19.12 -8.03
CA ASP A 482 6.95 -19.63 -7.54
C ASP A 482 7.13 -20.96 -6.79
N ALA A 483 7.77 -20.93 -5.62
CA ALA A 483 7.93 -22.10 -4.75
C ALA A 483 6.59 -22.80 -4.43
N ALA A 484 5.47 -22.07 -4.40
CA ALA A 484 4.14 -22.61 -4.19
C ALA A 484 3.73 -23.59 -5.31
N HIS A 485 4.28 -23.46 -6.52
CA HIS A 485 4.06 -24.38 -7.63
C HIS A 485 4.39 -25.84 -7.25
N ALA A 486 5.52 -26.08 -6.58
CA ALA A 486 5.93 -27.43 -6.20
C ALA A 486 5.01 -28.06 -5.12
N LEU A 487 4.44 -27.21 -4.27
CA LEU A 487 3.74 -27.62 -3.07
C LEU A 487 2.21 -27.70 -3.24
N ARG A 488 1.65 -27.00 -4.23
CA ARG A 488 0.20 -26.96 -4.45
C ARG A 488 -0.32 -28.19 -5.21
N ASP A 489 -1.55 -28.58 -4.88
CA ASP A 489 -2.36 -29.54 -5.62
C ASP A 489 -3.10 -28.87 -6.79
N GLU A 490 -3.90 -29.65 -7.51
CA GLU A 490 -4.70 -29.20 -8.66
C GLU A 490 -5.72 -28.09 -8.31
N ASN A 491 -6.04 -27.91 -7.04
CA ASN A 491 -6.99 -26.90 -6.55
C ASN A 491 -6.28 -25.70 -5.90
N GLY A 492 -4.94 -25.65 -5.96
CA GLY A 492 -4.13 -24.58 -5.36
C GLY A 492 -3.93 -24.71 -3.85
N GLY A 493 -4.33 -25.84 -3.23
CA GLY A 493 -4.07 -26.13 -1.83
C GLY A 493 -2.78 -26.88 -1.60
N LEU A 494 -2.22 -26.84 -0.39
CA LEU A 494 -1.04 -27.62 -0.02
C LEU A 494 -1.34 -29.13 -0.15
N LYS A 495 -0.48 -29.88 -0.84
CA LYS A 495 -0.58 -31.35 -0.90
C LYS A 495 -0.59 -31.95 0.50
N ALA A 496 -1.50 -32.87 0.76
CA ALA A 496 -1.73 -33.39 2.10
C ALA A 496 -0.48 -34.08 2.69
N GLU A 497 0.29 -34.79 1.88
CA GLU A 497 1.56 -35.45 2.23
C GLU A 497 2.64 -34.46 2.71
N TYR A 498 2.60 -33.22 2.21
CA TYR A 498 3.57 -32.17 2.53
C TYR A 498 3.25 -31.40 3.81
N CYS A 499 2.12 -31.66 4.47
CA CYS A 499 1.73 -30.98 5.70
C CYS A 499 1.99 -31.86 6.93
N ILE A 500 2.70 -31.33 7.93
CA ILE A 500 2.95 -32.03 9.20
C ILE A 500 1.81 -31.84 10.21
N ASP A 501 1.20 -30.66 10.23
CA ASP A 501 0.23 -30.21 11.23
C ASP A 501 -1.21 -30.29 10.72
N ARG A 502 -1.49 -31.39 10.04
CA ARG A 502 -2.75 -31.67 9.34
C ARG A 502 -3.98 -31.29 10.18
N SER A 503 -4.05 -31.75 11.42
CA SER A 503 -5.23 -31.61 12.26
C SER A 503 -5.33 -30.30 13.02
N THR A 504 -4.34 -29.40 12.90
CA THR A 504 -4.30 -28.11 13.60
C THR A 504 -4.27 -26.95 12.60
N TYR A 505 -3.11 -26.36 12.30
CA TYR A 505 -3.03 -25.17 11.47
C TYR A 505 -3.06 -25.48 9.97
N GLY A 506 -2.56 -26.64 9.55
CA GLY A 506 -2.55 -27.05 8.15
C GLY A 506 -1.67 -26.16 7.26
N LEU A 507 -0.52 -25.74 7.79
CA LEU A 507 0.40 -24.77 7.18
C LEU A 507 1.86 -25.24 7.18
N HIS A 508 2.28 -25.92 8.24
CA HIS A 508 3.69 -26.27 8.40
C HIS A 508 4.04 -27.51 7.57
N LEU A 509 5.22 -27.47 6.97
CA LEU A 509 5.67 -28.52 6.07
C LEU A 509 6.18 -29.75 6.83
N SER A 510 5.94 -30.92 6.25
CA SER A 510 6.64 -32.16 6.61
C SER A 510 8.02 -32.20 5.94
N ASP A 511 8.87 -33.15 6.31
CA ASP A 511 10.18 -33.37 5.68
C ASP A 511 10.09 -33.47 4.15
N ALA A 512 9.07 -34.19 3.64
CA ALA A 512 8.82 -34.31 2.20
C ALA A 512 8.40 -32.97 1.56
N GLY A 513 7.71 -32.11 2.31
CA GLY A 513 7.38 -30.76 1.85
C GLY A 513 8.61 -29.85 1.81
N CYS A 514 9.47 -29.91 2.83
CA CYS A 514 10.74 -29.19 2.86
C CYS A 514 11.68 -29.63 1.73
N GLU A 515 11.79 -30.93 1.47
CA GLU A 515 12.58 -31.48 0.37
C GLU A 515 12.05 -31.00 -0.98
N ALA A 516 10.73 -31.10 -1.22
CA ALA A 516 10.11 -30.62 -2.45
C ALA A 516 10.31 -29.11 -2.66
N TRP A 517 10.31 -28.31 -1.59
CA TRP A 517 10.59 -26.88 -1.66
C TRP A 517 12.05 -26.63 -2.08
N LEU A 518 13.02 -27.24 -1.41
CA LEU A 518 14.45 -27.05 -1.71
C LEU A 518 14.81 -27.54 -3.12
N ASP A 519 14.33 -28.71 -3.52
CA ASP A 519 14.55 -29.27 -4.86
C ASP A 519 14.02 -28.33 -5.96
N TYR A 520 12.83 -27.76 -5.72
CA TYR A 520 12.25 -26.81 -6.66
C TYR A 520 13.10 -25.54 -6.77
N LEU A 521 13.58 -24.98 -5.66
CA LEU A 521 14.44 -23.79 -5.69
C LEU A 521 15.77 -24.05 -6.38
N ALA A 522 16.40 -25.20 -6.12
CA ALA A 522 17.63 -25.58 -6.79
C ALA A 522 17.42 -25.67 -8.31
N ALA A 523 16.32 -26.26 -8.76
CA ALA A 523 16.00 -26.37 -10.19
C ALA A 523 15.56 -25.04 -10.83
N ASN A 524 15.08 -24.07 -10.06
CA ASN A 524 14.43 -22.85 -10.59
C ASN A 524 15.11 -21.56 -10.11
N ILE A 525 16.45 -21.55 -10.05
CA ILE A 525 17.21 -20.33 -9.74
C ILE A 525 17.12 -19.38 -10.95
N PRO A 526 16.50 -18.19 -10.82
CA PRO A 526 16.44 -17.23 -11.91
C PRO A 526 17.81 -16.59 -12.16
N ASP A 527 18.11 -16.26 -13.42
CA ASP A 527 19.39 -15.68 -13.88
C ASP A 527 19.68 -14.28 -13.33
#